data_AF-A0A2E1B809-F1
#
_entry.id   AF-A0A2E1B809-F1
#
_cell.length_a   1.000
_cell.length_b   1.000
_cell.length_c   1.000
_cell.angle_alpha   90.00
_cell.angle_beta   90.00
_cell.angle_gamma   90.00
#
_symmetry.space_group_name_H-M   'P 1'
#
loop_
_entity.id
_entity.type
_entity.pdbx_description
1 polymer ?
#
loop_
_entity_poly.entity_id
_entity_poly.type
_entity_poly.pdbx_seq_one_letter_code
_entity_poly.pdbx_strand_id
1 'polypeptide(L)'
;MSRKRPKTLHPFTRQQFLDKLYYCRKVALDLRREAHFSSPEYAAAGEMTDAIDRIAEALTGDRELYWQTSNAHRVFTPGAPPWTDAMKE
;
A
#
# COMPACT_ATOMS: atom_id res chain seq x y z
N MET A 1 38.13 14.30 6.60
CA MET A 1 37.19 13.26 6.11
C MET A 1 35.79 13.86 6.00
N SER A 2 35.36 14.23 4.79
CA SER A 2 34.02 14.80 4.56
C SER A 2 32.99 13.68 4.48
N ARG A 3 32.08 13.60 5.47
CA ARG A 3 30.93 12.68 5.43
C ARG A 3 30.00 13.19 4.32
N LYS A 4 30.08 12.58 3.13
CA LYS A 4 29.11 12.82 2.06
C LYS A 4 27.72 12.52 2.64
N ARG A 5 26.89 13.56 2.81
CA ARG A 5 25.49 13.37 3.20
C ARG A 5 24.87 12.44 2.15
N PRO A 6 24.14 11.38 2.56
CA PRO A 6 23.48 10.53 1.59
C PRO A 6 22.64 11.44 0.69
N LYS A 7 22.85 11.33 -0.63
CA LYS A 7 21.93 11.92 -1.61
C LYS A 7 20.57 11.39 -1.23
N THR A 8 19.72 12.24 -0.67
CA THR A 8 18.33 11.89 -0.41
C THR A 8 17.76 11.43 -1.74
N LEU A 9 17.54 10.11 -1.88
CA LEU A 9 16.69 9.55 -2.92
C LEU A 9 15.41 10.41 -2.91
N HIS A 10 14.95 10.80 -4.10
CA HIS A 10 13.77 11.64 -4.36
C HIS A 10 12.81 11.75 -3.16
N PRO A 11 12.39 12.96 -2.74
CA PRO A 11 11.48 13.12 -1.61
C PRO A 11 10.18 12.36 -1.92
N PHE A 12 10.10 11.15 -1.40
CA PHE A 12 8.95 10.30 -1.53
C PHE A 12 7.87 10.95 -0.67
N THR A 13 6.86 11.52 -1.33
CA THR A 13 5.89 12.34 -0.61
C THR A 13 5.00 11.44 0.24
N ARG A 14 4.51 11.98 1.36
CA ARG A 14 3.53 11.27 2.20
C ARG A 14 2.33 10.78 1.38
N GLN A 15 1.88 11.57 0.40
CA GLN A 15 0.79 11.18 -0.49
C GLN A 15 1.16 9.97 -1.36
N GLN A 16 2.34 9.98 -1.99
CA GLN A 16 2.82 8.84 -2.78
C GLN A 16 2.94 7.56 -1.95
N PHE A 17 3.27 7.66 -0.67
CA PHE A 17 3.26 6.51 0.23
C PHE A 17 1.86 5.98 0.50
N LEU A 18 0.92 6.88 0.85
CA LEU A 18 -0.47 6.54 1.12
C LEU A 18 -1.15 5.93 -0.11
N ASP A 19 -0.83 6.39 -1.31
CA ASP A 19 -1.36 5.83 -2.56
C ASP A 19 -0.87 4.40 -2.78
N LYS A 20 0.41 4.11 -2.47
CA LYS A 20 0.95 2.74 -2.56
C LYS A 20 0.36 1.82 -1.49
N LEU A 21 0.19 2.31 -0.26
CA LEU A 21 -0.46 1.56 0.81
C LEU A 21 -1.90 1.20 0.46
N TYR A 22 -2.64 2.13 -0.14
CA TYR A 22 -3.99 1.87 -0.64
C TYR A 22 -4.01 0.71 -1.65
N TYR A 23 -3.10 0.72 -2.63
CA TYR A 23 -3.00 -0.37 -3.61
C TYR A 23 -2.67 -1.71 -2.94
N CYS A 24 -1.71 -1.74 -2.02
CA CYS A 24 -1.36 -2.94 -1.26
C CYS A 24 -2.56 -3.49 -0.47
N ARG A 25 -3.34 -2.61 0.15
CA ARG A 25 -4.54 -2.99 0.91
C ARG A 25 -5.60 -3.59 0.01
N LYS A 26 -5.81 -3.01 -1.18
CA LYS A 26 -6.75 -3.54 -2.18
C LYS A 26 -6.37 -4.95 -2.60
N VAL A 27 -5.10 -5.19 -2.93
CA VAL A 27 -4.59 -6.52 -3.30
C VAL A 27 -4.78 -7.53 -2.17
N ALA A 28 -4.53 -7.14 -0.91
CA ALA A 28 -4.76 -8.01 0.24
C ALA A 28 -6.25 -8.36 0.42
N LEU A 29 -7.16 -7.41 0.19
CA LEU A 29 -8.60 -7.67 0.21
C LEU A 29 -9.04 -8.60 -0.93
N ASP A 30 -8.51 -8.42 -2.13
CA ASP A 30 -8.79 -9.29 -3.27
C ASP A 30 -8.29 -10.72 -2.99
N LEU A 31 -7.08 -10.86 -2.39
CA LEU A 31 -6.59 -12.16 -1.92
C LEU A 31 -7.52 -12.81 -0.89
N ARG A 32 -8.08 -12.05 0.06
CA ARG A 32 -9.08 -12.61 1.01
C ARG A 32 -10.38 -13.05 0.34
N ARG A 33 -10.76 -12.46 -0.79
CA ARG A 33 -11.97 -12.85 -1.53
C ARG A 33 -11.77 -14.16 -2.29
N GLU A 34 -10.55 -14.41 -2.75
CA GLU A 34 -10.21 -15.58 -3.56
C GLU A 34 -9.68 -16.75 -2.73
N ALA A 35 -8.97 -16.48 -1.64
CA ALA A 35 -8.38 -17.50 -0.79
C ALA A 35 -9.44 -18.26 0.03
N HIS A 36 -9.15 -19.53 0.31
CA HIS A 36 -9.96 -20.33 1.21
C HIS A 36 -9.91 -19.75 2.64
N PHE A 37 -11.04 -19.60 3.31
CA PHE A 37 -11.16 -18.90 4.60
C PHE A 37 -10.20 -19.41 5.69
N SER A 38 -9.88 -20.70 5.69
CA SER A 38 -8.97 -21.32 6.66
C SER A 38 -7.52 -21.43 6.18
N SER A 39 -7.17 -20.82 5.04
CA SER A 39 -5.82 -20.93 4.49
C SER A 39 -4.87 -19.92 5.15
N PRO A 40 -3.56 -20.21 5.19
CA PRO A 40 -2.55 -19.27 5.67
C PRO A 40 -2.58 -17.93 4.91
N GLU A 41 -2.89 -17.96 3.62
CA GLU A 41 -2.97 -16.76 2.76
C GLU A 41 -4.13 -15.86 3.17
N TYR A 42 -5.30 -16.42 3.51
CA TYR A 42 -6.43 -15.64 4.00
C TYR A 42 -6.08 -14.92 5.32
N ALA A 43 -5.42 -15.63 6.24
CA ALA A 43 -4.96 -15.06 7.51
C ALA A 43 -3.92 -13.96 7.30
N ALA A 44 -2.88 -14.24 6.50
CA ALA A 44 -1.81 -13.28 6.20
C ALA A 44 -2.35 -12.02 5.51
N ALA A 45 -3.33 -12.18 4.61
CA ALA A 45 -3.98 -11.05 3.96
C ALA A 45 -4.78 -10.18 4.96
N GLY A 46 -5.41 -10.79 5.96
CA GLY A 46 -6.05 -10.08 7.08
C GLY A 46 -5.05 -9.28 7.92
N GLU A 47 -3.94 -9.92 8.30
CA GLU A 47 -2.86 -9.25 9.03
C GLU A 47 -2.25 -8.08 8.24
N MET A 48 -2.08 -8.27 6.92
CA MET A 48 -1.61 -7.22 6.03
C MET A 48 -2.57 -6.03 5.97
N THR A 49 -3.88 -6.27 5.87
CA THR A 49 -4.87 -5.18 5.91
C THR A 49 -4.81 -4.41 7.23
N ASP A 50 -4.69 -5.10 8.36
CA ASP A 50 -4.60 -4.47 9.68
C ASP A 50 -3.31 -3.67 9.85
N ALA A 51 -2.19 -4.19 9.37
CA ALA A 51 -0.90 -3.50 9.40
C ALA A 51 -0.95 -2.20 8.59
N ILE A 52 -1.56 -2.23 7.39
CA ILE A 52 -1.71 -1.05 6.54
C ILE A 52 -2.58 0.00 7.22
N ASP A 53 -3.71 -0.40 7.82
CA ASP A 53 -4.62 0.52 8.50
C ASP A 53 -3.94 1.19 9.71
N ARG A 54 -3.09 0.46 10.45
CA ARG A 54 -2.26 1.04 11.53
C ARG A 54 -1.20 2.02 11.01
N ILE A 55 -0.57 1.73 9.87
CA ILE A 55 0.39 2.65 9.26
C ILE A 55 -0.33 3.93 8.78
N ALA A 56 -1.52 3.79 8.18
CA ALA A 56 -2.34 4.92 7.79
C ALA A 56 -2.70 5.77 9.02
N GLU A 57 -3.24 5.16 10.06
CA GLU A 57 -3.56 5.81 11.34
C GLU A 57 -2.36 6.57 11.91
N ALA A 58 -1.18 5.96 11.95
CA ALA A 58 0.03 6.60 12.47
C ALA A 58 0.46 7.84 11.64
N LEU A 59 0.13 7.87 10.35
CA LEU A 59 0.47 8.97 9.45
C LEU A 59 -0.60 10.06 9.39
N THR A 60 -1.88 9.69 9.43
CA THR A 60 -3.02 10.58 9.15
C THR A 60 -3.87 10.87 10.37
N GLY A 61 -3.77 10.08 11.44
CA GLY A 61 -4.72 10.09 12.56
C GLY A 61 -6.06 9.44 12.22
N ASP A 62 -6.18 8.81 11.04
CA ASP A 62 -7.40 8.20 10.53
C ASP A 62 -7.14 6.75 10.12
N ARG A 63 -7.63 5.81 10.93
CA ARG A 63 -7.54 4.37 10.66
C ARG A 63 -8.49 3.92 9.57
N GLU A 64 -9.63 4.59 9.43
CA GLU A 64 -10.68 4.23 8.49
C GLU A 64 -10.47 4.86 7.11
N LEU A 65 -9.31 5.48 6.90
CA LEU A 65 -8.90 6.15 5.66
C LEU A 65 -9.22 5.32 4.41
N TYR A 66 -9.11 3.99 4.51
CA TYR A 66 -9.32 3.05 3.40
C TYR A 66 -10.58 2.16 3.53
N TRP A 67 -11.44 2.40 4.53
CA TRP A 67 -12.60 1.54 4.81
C TRP A 67 -13.79 1.86 3.89
N GLN A 68 -13.91 3.10 3.40
CA GLN A 68 -14.98 3.49 2.50
C GLN A 68 -14.68 3.09 1.05
N THR A 69 -15.54 2.24 0.49
CA THR A 69 -15.50 1.81 -0.93
C THR A 69 -15.90 2.94 -1.90
N SER A 70 -16.50 4.02 -1.39
CA SER A 70 -17.08 5.12 -2.15
C SER A 70 -16.25 6.41 -2.15
N ASN A 71 -15.13 6.46 -1.43
CA ASN A 71 -14.24 7.60 -1.60
C ASN A 71 -13.63 7.48 -2.98
N ALA A 72 -14.19 8.28 -3.90
CA ALA A 72 -13.56 8.79 -5.10
C ALA A 72 -12.30 9.58 -4.69
N HIS A 73 -11.38 8.91 -4.02
CA HIS A 73 -10.00 9.28 -3.99
C HIS A 73 -9.64 9.23 -5.46
N ARG A 74 -9.46 10.41 -6.05
CA ARG A 74 -8.79 10.62 -7.34
C ARG A 74 -7.36 10.10 -7.17
N VAL A 75 -7.20 8.81 -6.88
CA VAL A 75 -5.96 8.10 -7.02
C VAL A 75 -5.76 8.14 -8.51
N PHE A 76 -4.77 8.93 -8.92
CA PHE A 76 -4.14 8.80 -10.21
C PHE A 76 -4.05 7.29 -10.50
N THR A 77 -4.85 6.78 -11.43
CA THR A 77 -4.68 5.43 -11.96
C THR A 77 -3.40 5.50 -12.76
N PRO A 78 -2.23 5.03 -12.26
CA PRO A 78 -1.12 4.84 -13.17
C PRO A 78 -1.53 3.64 -14.02
N GLY A 79 -1.53 3.79 -15.34
CA GLY A 79 -1.52 2.60 -16.19
C GLY A 79 -0.38 1.71 -15.73
N ALA A 80 -0.71 0.49 -15.29
CA ALA A 80 0.18 -0.50 -14.70
C ALA A 80 1.06 -0.02 -13.51
N PRO A 81 1.35 -0.89 -12.53
CA PRO A 81 2.38 -0.58 -11.56
C PRO A 81 3.72 -0.32 -12.27
N PRO A 82 4.47 0.75 -11.96
CA PRO A 82 5.75 1.05 -12.63
C PRO A 82 6.86 0.00 -12.41
N TRP A 83 6.59 -1.06 -11.64
CA TRP A 83 7.48 -2.20 -11.43
C TRP A 83 7.13 -3.43 -12.27
N THR A 84 6.04 -3.42 -13.06
CA THR A 84 5.72 -4.56 -13.94
C THR A 84 6.68 -4.72 -15.12
N ASP A 85 7.41 -3.66 -15.49
CA ASP A 85 8.48 -3.75 -16.49
C ASP A 85 9.77 -4.38 -15.92
N ALA A 86 9.89 -4.52 -14.60
CA ALA A 86 11.05 -5.13 -13.95
C ALA A 86 10.97 -6.67 -13.83
N MET A 87 9.94 -7.31 -14.40
CA MET A 87 9.76 -8.78 -14.36
C MET A 87 9.72 -9.43 -15.76
N LYS A 88 10.24 -8.75 -16.79
CA LYS A 88 10.41 -9.29 -18.16
C LYS A 88 11.88 -9.48 -18.54
N GLU A 89 12.67 -10.13 -17.68
CA GLU A 89 13.93 -10.78 -18.11
C GLU A 89 13.73 -12.28 -18.31
#